data_AF-A0A924CP89-F1
#
_entry.id   AF-A0A924CP89-F1
#
_cell.length_a   1.000
_cell.length_b   1.000
_cell.length_c   1.000
_cell.angle_alpha   90.00
_cell.angle_beta   90.00
_cell.angle_gamma   90.00
#
_symmetry.space_group_name_H-M   'P 1'
#
loop_
_entity.id
_entity.type
_entity.pdbx_description
1 polymer ?
#
loop_
_entity_poly.entity_id
_entity_poly.type
_entity_poly.pdbx_seq_one_letter_code
_entity_poly.pdbx_strand_id
1 'polypeptide(L)'
;AEIAQKIYIELPEIPLENQYFNQKLKKIDPNNTLINRILHYHAFTKGRPADMRLDWKLTLADYLGANDIMDPATYPSHDVLNKNPLDNDRAAVNTLTRSMRDQLIDRLIQFTQKS
;
A
#
# COMPACT_ATOMS: atom_id res chain seq x y z
N ALA A 1 -9.42 -6.01 2.79
CA ALA A 1 -10.20 -4.75 2.91
C ALA A 1 -10.26 -4.27 4.36
N GLU A 2 -10.57 -5.14 5.32
CA GLU A 2 -10.74 -4.76 6.73
C GLU A 2 -9.52 -4.08 7.38
N ILE A 3 -8.31 -4.62 7.20
CA ILE A 3 -7.08 -4.02 7.75
C ILE A 3 -6.86 -2.58 7.23
N ALA A 4 -7.03 -2.38 5.92
CA ALA A 4 -6.87 -1.06 5.31
C ALA A 4 -7.87 -0.05 5.89
N GLN A 5 -9.13 -0.45 6.09
CA GLN A 5 -10.13 0.40 6.72
C GLN A 5 -9.75 0.80 8.15
N LYS A 6 -9.25 -0.15 8.97
CA LYS A 6 -8.75 0.14 10.33
C LYS A 6 -7.61 1.17 10.31
N ILE A 7 -6.68 1.03 9.36
CA ILE A 7 -5.57 1.97 9.19
C ILE A 7 -6.08 3.37 8.83
N TYR A 8 -7.01 3.49 7.87
CA TYR A 8 -7.55 4.80 7.48
C TYR A 8 -8.41 5.46 8.57
N ILE A 9 -9.02 4.68 9.48
CA ILE A 9 -9.70 5.24 10.66
C ILE A 9 -8.70 5.86 11.63
N GLU A 10 -7.54 5.23 11.83
CA GLU A 10 -6.53 5.72 12.78
C GLU A 10 -5.56 6.76 12.17
N LEU A 11 -5.35 6.72 10.85
CA LEU A 11 -4.44 7.59 10.09
C LEU A 11 -5.19 8.21 8.88
N PRO A 12 -6.20 9.08 9.11
CA PRO A 12 -7.03 9.66 8.05
C PRO A 12 -6.25 10.59 7.10
N GLU A 13 -5.06 11.03 7.48
CA GLU A 13 -4.16 11.86 6.68
C GLU A 13 -3.47 11.10 5.55
N ILE A 14 -3.47 9.77 5.58
CA ILE A 14 -2.88 8.95 4.51
C ILE A 14 -3.79 9.04 3.26
N PRO A 15 -3.24 9.34 2.07
CA PRO A 15 -4.02 9.36 0.84
C PRO A 15 -4.68 8.01 0.55
N LEU A 16 -5.95 8.05 0.11
CA LEU A 16 -6.70 6.85 -0.25
C LEU A 16 -6.21 6.22 -1.56
N GLU A 17 -5.84 7.03 -2.56
CA GLU A 17 -5.49 6.59 -3.93
C GLU A 17 -6.43 5.50 -4.47
N ASN A 18 -7.75 5.74 -4.46
CA ASN A 18 -8.78 4.77 -4.86
C ASN A 18 -9.70 5.26 -5.99
N GLN A 19 -9.26 6.26 -6.76
CA GLN A 19 -9.99 6.87 -7.87
C GLN A 19 -9.90 6.09 -9.20
N TYR A 20 -9.25 4.92 -9.20
CA TYR A 20 -8.98 4.14 -10.42
C TYR A 20 -10.22 3.38 -10.89
N PHE A 21 -10.44 3.36 -12.21
CA PHE A 21 -11.52 2.60 -12.80
C PHE A 21 -11.12 1.12 -12.91
N ASN A 22 -11.87 0.25 -12.24
CA ASN A 22 -11.68 -1.19 -12.30
C ASN A 22 -12.37 -1.74 -13.56
N GLN A 23 -11.59 -2.29 -14.49
CA GLN A 23 -12.07 -2.77 -15.78
C GLN A 23 -12.98 -4.00 -15.65
N LYS A 24 -12.77 -4.81 -14.62
CA LYS A 24 -13.55 -6.02 -14.32
C LYS A 24 -14.89 -5.68 -13.67
N LEU A 25 -14.89 -4.75 -12.72
CA LEU A 25 -16.10 -4.30 -12.02
C LEU A 25 -16.90 -3.24 -12.80
N LYS A 26 -16.32 -2.65 -13.85
CA LYS A 26 -16.90 -1.55 -14.64
C LYS A 26 -17.28 -0.33 -13.80
N LYS A 27 -16.55 -0.09 -12.71
CA LYS A 27 -16.75 1.03 -11.78
C LYS A 27 -15.47 1.32 -11.01
N ILE A 28 -15.44 2.43 -10.29
CA ILE A 28 -14.41 2.69 -9.28
C ILE A 28 -14.56 1.66 -8.15
N ASP A 29 -13.45 1.03 -7.77
CA ASP A 29 -13.42 0.09 -6.64
C ASP A 29 -12.97 0.81 -5.37
N PRO A 30 -13.88 1.12 -4.42
CA PRO A 30 -13.54 1.89 -3.24
C PRO A 30 -12.55 1.18 -2.31
N ASN A 31 -12.40 -0.15 -2.45
CA ASN A 31 -11.49 -0.95 -1.63
C ASN A 31 -10.08 -1.03 -2.21
N ASN A 32 -9.88 -0.64 -3.47
CA ASN A 32 -8.57 -0.60 -4.11
C ASN A 32 -7.83 0.69 -3.72
N THR A 33 -7.40 0.74 -2.46
CA THR A 33 -6.72 1.87 -1.83
C THR A 33 -5.20 1.69 -1.80
N LEU A 34 -4.46 2.77 -1.52
CA LEU A 34 -3.00 2.73 -1.30
C LEU A 34 -2.63 1.67 -0.26
N ILE A 35 -3.26 1.69 0.92
CA ILE A 35 -2.96 0.72 1.97
C ILE A 35 -3.27 -0.72 1.53
N ASN A 36 -4.35 -0.94 0.76
CA ASN A 36 -4.64 -2.26 0.23
C ASN A 36 -3.52 -2.76 -0.70
N ARG A 37 -3.01 -1.89 -1.58
CA ARG A 37 -1.91 -2.23 -2.48
C ARG A 37 -0.58 -2.40 -1.75
N ILE A 38 -0.28 -1.61 -0.70
CA ILE A 38 0.90 -1.81 0.16
C ILE A 38 0.87 -3.17 0.85
N LEU A 39 -0.28 -3.54 1.44
CA LEU A 39 -0.46 -4.85 2.07
C LEU A 39 -0.25 -5.99 1.06
N HIS A 40 -0.85 -5.87 -0.13
CA HIS A 40 -0.71 -6.87 -1.19
C HIS A 40 0.74 -6.96 -1.67
N TYR A 41 1.39 -5.83 -1.91
CA TYR A 41 2.77 -5.77 -2.37
C TYR A 41 3.71 -6.43 -1.36
N HIS A 42 3.57 -6.11 -0.08
CA HIS A 42 4.38 -6.70 0.98
C HIS A 42 4.22 -8.22 1.04
N ALA A 43 2.98 -8.71 1.11
CA ALA A 43 2.69 -10.12 1.34
C ALA A 43 2.89 -10.99 0.08
N PHE A 44 2.40 -10.55 -1.07
CA PHE A 44 2.32 -11.40 -2.27
C PHE A 44 3.35 -11.05 -3.34
N THR A 45 3.70 -9.77 -3.51
CA THR A 45 4.74 -9.39 -4.49
C THR A 45 6.14 -9.63 -3.92
N LYS A 46 6.36 -9.30 -2.64
CA LYS A 46 7.68 -9.42 -1.99
C LYS A 46 7.82 -10.62 -1.06
N GLY A 47 6.72 -11.26 -0.65
CA GLY A 47 6.77 -12.43 0.23
C GLY A 47 7.33 -12.11 1.62
N ARG A 48 7.13 -10.89 2.12
CA ARG A 48 7.70 -10.43 3.38
C ARG A 48 6.86 -10.84 4.60
N PRO A 49 7.49 -11.19 5.74
CA PRO A 49 6.78 -11.44 6.99
C PRO A 49 6.10 -10.19 7.55
N ALA A 50 4.82 -10.30 7.88
CA ALA A 50 4.01 -9.17 8.35
C ALA A 50 4.25 -8.79 9.82
N ASP A 51 4.94 -9.64 10.59
CA ASP A 51 5.26 -9.46 12.01
C ASP A 51 6.60 -8.75 12.24
N MET A 52 7.38 -8.49 11.18
CA MET A 52 8.69 -7.86 11.27
C MET A 52 8.65 -6.38 10.88
N ARG A 53 9.04 -5.50 11.84
CA ARG A 53 9.15 -4.06 11.58
C ARG A 53 10.13 -3.73 10.46
N LEU A 54 11.24 -4.48 10.37
CA LEU A 54 12.25 -4.28 9.33
C LEU A 54 11.65 -4.47 7.94
N ASP A 55 10.86 -5.51 7.73
CA ASP A 55 10.22 -5.81 6.45
C ASP A 55 9.24 -4.72 6.00
N TRP A 56 8.48 -4.14 6.92
CA TRP A 56 7.64 -2.98 6.61
C TRP A 56 8.47 -1.73 6.26
N LYS A 57 9.61 -1.52 6.93
CA LYS A 57 10.55 -0.45 6.54
C LYS A 57 11.11 -0.67 5.14
N LEU A 58 11.48 -1.89 4.79
CA LEU A 58 11.94 -2.24 3.44
C LEU A 58 10.83 -2.01 2.41
N THR A 59 9.57 -2.39 2.72
CA THR A 59 8.42 -2.08 1.87
C THR A 59 8.31 -0.58 1.61
N LEU A 60 8.29 0.27 2.64
CA LEU A 60 8.20 1.72 2.40
C LEU A 60 9.45 2.27 1.70
N ALA A 61 10.63 1.69 1.92
CA ALA A 61 11.85 2.07 1.20
C ALA A 61 11.75 1.77 -0.30
N ASP A 62 11.08 0.68 -0.71
CA ASP A 62 10.81 0.39 -2.13
C ASP A 62 9.97 1.50 -2.77
N TYR A 63 8.88 1.91 -2.12
CA TYR A 63 8.02 3.02 -2.59
C TYR A 63 8.81 4.34 -2.70
N LEU A 64 9.71 4.59 -1.77
CA LEU A 64 10.60 5.76 -1.78
C LEU A 64 11.76 5.64 -2.79
N GLY A 65 11.94 4.49 -3.45
CA GLY A 65 13.05 4.23 -4.37
C GLY A 65 14.41 4.09 -3.70
N ALA A 66 14.44 3.72 -2.42
CA ALA A 66 15.64 3.63 -1.58
C ALA A 66 16.09 2.20 -1.28
N ASN A 67 15.38 1.18 -1.77
CA ASN A 67 15.72 -0.23 -1.57
C ASN A 67 15.62 -1.04 -2.87
N ASP A 68 14.41 -1.39 -3.32
CA ASP A 68 14.20 -2.19 -4.53
C ASP A 68 13.49 -1.41 -5.65
N ILE A 69 13.71 -1.82 -6.90
CA ILE A 69 13.01 -1.28 -8.07
C ILE A 69 11.65 -2.00 -8.18
N MET A 70 10.57 -1.24 -8.05
CA MET A 70 9.22 -1.76 -8.19
C MET A 70 8.85 -1.93 -9.66
N ASP A 71 8.57 -3.16 -10.10
CA ASP A 71 8.16 -3.47 -11.47
C ASP A 71 6.65 -3.16 -11.68
N PRO A 72 6.29 -2.23 -12.58
CA PRO A 72 4.89 -1.97 -12.94
C PRO A 72 4.15 -3.23 -13.41
N ALA A 73 4.83 -4.15 -14.10
CA ALA A 73 4.21 -5.35 -14.66
C ALA A 73 3.77 -6.38 -13.61
N THR A 74 4.23 -6.25 -12.37
CA THR A 74 3.86 -7.13 -11.25
C THR A 74 3.24 -6.35 -10.07
N TYR A 75 3.03 -5.03 -10.24
CA TYR A 75 2.53 -4.18 -9.17
C TYR A 75 1.05 -4.49 -8.87
N PRO A 76 0.59 -4.52 -7.60
CA PRO A 76 -0.78 -4.86 -7.29
C PRO A 76 -1.80 -4.04 -8.08
N SER A 77 -2.76 -4.77 -8.64
CA SER A 77 -3.86 -4.24 -9.46
C SER A 77 -3.48 -3.72 -10.85
N HIS A 78 -2.27 -4.00 -11.35
CA HIS A 78 -1.83 -3.60 -12.68
C HIS A 78 -2.70 -4.17 -13.83
N ASP A 79 -3.33 -5.32 -13.62
CA ASP A 79 -4.10 -6.09 -14.60
C ASP A 79 -5.62 -5.83 -14.53
N VAL A 80 -6.10 -5.29 -13.41
CA VAL A 80 -7.54 -5.00 -13.20
C VAL A 80 -7.90 -3.52 -13.31
N LEU A 81 -6.95 -2.62 -13.07
CA LEU A 81 -7.17 -1.17 -13.18
C LEU A 81 -6.85 -0.67 -14.59
N ASN A 82 -7.58 0.34 -15.03
CA ASN A 82 -7.34 0.96 -16.33
C ASN A 82 -6.00 1.71 -16.45
N LYS A 83 -5.43 2.08 -15.30
CA LYS A 83 -4.12 2.71 -15.18
C LYS A 83 -3.38 2.05 -14.03
N ASN A 84 -2.11 1.74 -14.24
CA ASN A 84 -1.25 1.25 -13.18
C ASN A 84 -1.10 2.34 -12.09
N PRO A 85 -1.41 2.03 -10.81
CA PRO A 85 -1.38 3.03 -9.74
C PRO A 85 0.03 3.31 -9.18
N LEU A 86 1.07 2.57 -9.60
CA LEU A 86 2.40 2.61 -8.98
C LEU A 86 2.98 4.03 -8.82
N ASP A 87 3.02 4.82 -9.89
CA ASP A 87 3.65 6.15 -9.84
C ASP A 87 2.94 7.09 -8.87
N ASN A 88 1.61 7.04 -8.86
CA ASN A 88 0.79 7.84 -7.95
C ASN A 88 0.93 7.35 -6.51
N ASP A 89 1.03 6.05 -6.28
CA ASP A 89 1.26 5.49 -4.95
C ASP A 89 2.63 5.87 -4.40
N ARG A 90 3.66 5.84 -5.24
CA ARG A 90 5.00 6.33 -4.86
C ARG A 90 4.97 7.81 -4.55
N ALA A 91 4.25 8.61 -5.33
CA ALA A 91 4.06 10.03 -5.03
C ALA A 91 3.35 10.23 -3.68
N ALA A 92 2.29 9.47 -3.40
CA ALA A 92 1.57 9.52 -2.14
C ALA A 92 2.44 9.11 -0.94
N VAL A 93 3.27 8.06 -1.05
CA VAL A 93 4.20 7.69 0.02
C VAL A 93 5.31 8.74 0.21
N ASN A 94 5.72 9.42 -0.86
CA ASN A 94 6.70 10.52 -0.79
C ASN A 94 6.18 11.76 -0.05
N THR A 95 4.86 12.00 -0.01
CA THR A 95 4.31 13.13 0.78
C THR A 95 4.30 12.86 2.28
N LEU A 96 4.41 11.59 2.70
CA LEU A 96 4.41 11.22 4.11
C LEU A 96 5.69 11.69 4.81
N THR A 97 5.55 12.31 5.98
CA THR A 97 6.70 12.62 6.83
C THR A 97 7.31 11.35 7.42
N ARG A 98 8.54 11.43 7.94
CA ARG A 98 9.17 10.31 8.65
C ARG A 98 8.29 9.79 9.80
N SER A 99 7.68 10.70 10.57
CA SER A 99 6.78 10.34 11.68
C SER A 99 5.53 9.61 11.17
N MET A 100 4.90 10.08 10.09
CA MET A 100 3.73 9.41 9.50
C MET A 100 4.08 8.00 8.99
N ARG A 101 5.27 7.83 8.39
CA ARG A 101 5.75 6.52 7.95
C ARG A 101 5.98 5.56 9.12
N ASP A 102 6.58 6.04 10.21
CA ASP A 102 6.77 5.24 11.41
C ASP A 102 5.43 4.83 12.05
N GLN A 103 4.46 5.76 12.13
CA GLN A 103 3.10 5.47 12.60
C GLN A 103 2.37 4.46 11.71
N LEU A 104 2.49 4.60 10.38
CA LEU A 104 1.92 3.65 9.43
C LEU A 104 2.50 2.25 9.64
N ILE A 105 3.81 2.11 9.81
CA ILE A 105 4.46 0.83 10.09
C ILE A 105 3.91 0.22 11.39
N ASP A 106 3.76 1.01 12.45
CA ASP A 106 3.22 0.53 13.72
C ASP A 106 1.81 -0.05 13.55
N ARG A 107 0.94 0.62 12.77
CA ARG A 107 -0.43 0.15 12.52
C ARG A 107 -0.50 -1.06 11.59
N LEU A 108 0.37 -1.11 10.58
CA LEU A 108 0.50 -2.28 9.71
C LEU A 108 0.80 -3.52 10.56
N ILE A 109 1.85 -3.48 11.39
CA ILE A 109 2.23 -4.60 12.28
C ILE A 109 1.10 -4.97 13.23
N GLN A 110 0.54 -3.97 13.91
CA GLN A 110 -0.52 -4.18 14.92
C GLN A 110 -1.73 -4.92 14.32
N PHE A 111 -2.13 -4.58 13.10
CA PHE A 111 -3.33 -5.15 12.49
C PHE A 111 -3.06 -6.42 11.70
N THR A 112 -1.89 -6.60 11.10
CA THR A 112 -1.54 -7.86 10.41
C THR A 112 -1.23 -9.00 11.36
N GLN A 113 -0.74 -8.72 12.59
CA GLN A 113 -0.52 -9.75 13.61
C GLN A 113 -1.82 -10.27 14.26
N LYS A 114 -2.90 -9.48 14.20
CA LYS A 114 -4.20 -9.83 14.82
C LYS A 114 -5.20 -10.45 13.84
N SER A 115 -4.76 -10.78 12.63
CA SER A 115 -5.59 -11.28 11.53
C SER A 115 -5.45 -12.77 11.32
#